data_AF-A0A9D1PP78-F1
#
_entry.id   AF-A0A9D1PP78-F1
#
_cell.length_a   1.000
_cell.length_b   1.000
_cell.length_c   1.000
_cell.angle_alpha   90.00
_cell.angle_beta   90.00
_cell.angle_gamma   90.00
#
_symmetry.space_group_name_H-M   'P 1'
#
loop_
_entity.id
_entity.type
_entity.pdbx_description
1 polymer ?
#
loop_
_entity_poly.entity_id
_entity_poly.type
_entity_poly.pdbx_seq_one_letter_code
_entity_poly.pdbx_strand_id
1 'polypeptide(L)' 'MDIVSWMEQKAVILFIVATVIFTSMLQIFFLWKIRATLPKLFIMIMSMICTIILIASIYAFIYILLFGYNS' A
#
# COMPACT_ATOMS: atom_id res chain seq x y z
N MET A 1 -22.63 4.51 19.57
CA MET A 1 -21.97 3.73 18.50
C MET A 1 -20.84 3.00 19.19
N ASP A 2 -21.04 1.71 19.44
CA ASP A 2 -20.23 0.92 20.38
C ASP A 2 -18.76 0.93 19.98
N ILE A 3 -17.88 1.10 20.97
CA ILE A 3 -16.41 1.14 20.82
C ILE A 3 -15.90 -0.03 19.96
N VAL A 4 -16.59 -1.17 20.01
CA VAL A 4 -16.34 -2.37 19.18
C VAL A 4 -16.47 -2.07 17.68
N SER A 5 -17.54 -1.39 17.25
CA SER A 5 -17.77 -1.03 15.84
C SER A 5 -16.72 -0.05 15.30
N TRP A 6 -16.20 0.83 16.16
CA TRP A 6 -15.11 1.75 15.81
C TRP A 6 -13.77 1.03 15.67
N MET A 7 -13.49 0.05 16.54
CA MET A 7 -12.29 -0.78 16.43
C MET A 7 -12.31 -1.69 15.20
N GLU A 8 -13.47 -2.27 14.87
CA GLU A 8 -13.62 -3.11 13.66
C GLU A 8 -13.39 -2.29 12.39
N GLN A 9 -13.94 -1.07 12.29
CA GLN A 9 -13.70 -0.20 11.14
C GLN A 9 -12.22 0.20 10.99
N LYS A 10 -11.54 0.54 12.11
CA LYS A 10 -10.10 0.85 12.10
C LYS A 10 -9.25 -0.37 11.69
N ALA A 11 -9.61 -1.56 12.15
CA ALA A 11 -8.94 -2.81 11.80
C ALA A 11 -9.08 -3.15 10.31
N VAL A 12 -10.27 -2.94 9.73
CA VAL A 12 -10.51 -3.13 8.29
C VAL A 12 -9.66 -2.16 7.46
N ILE A 13 -9.55 -0.89 7.87
CA ILE A 13 -8.71 0.09 7.15
C ILE A 13 -7.22 -0.30 7.22
N LEU A 14 -6.72 -0.71 8.39
CA LEU A 14 -5.36 -1.23 8.55
C LEU A 14 -5.10 -2.45 7.67
N PHE A 15 -6.06 -3.37 7.59
CA PHE A 15 -5.98 -4.55 6.74
C PHE A 15 -5.93 -4.18 5.25
N ILE A 16 -6.74 -3.22 4.81
CA ILE A 16 -6.71 -2.71 3.44
C ILE A 16 -5.34 -2.10 3.12
N VAL A 17 -4.82 -1.23 3.99
CA VAL A 17 -3.51 -0.59 3.79
C VAL A 17 -2.39 -1.63 3.72
N ALA A 18 -2.40 -2.63 4.61
CA ALA A 18 -1.45 -3.73 4.58
C ALA A 18 -1.53 -4.53 3.27
N THR A 19 -2.75 -4.79 2.78
CA THR A 19 -2.99 -5.49 1.51
C THR A 19 -2.47 -4.70 0.31
N VAL A 20 -2.65 -3.37 0.30
CA VAL A 20 -2.12 -2.47 -0.75
C VAL A 20 -0.59 -2.46 -0.76
N ILE A 21 0.05 -2.45 0.41
CA ILE A 21 1.52 -2.55 0.51
C ILE A 21 2.00 -3.89 -0.04
N PHE A 22 1.36 -4.99 0.35
CA PHE A 22 1.72 -6.35 -0.07
C PHE A 22 1.58 -6.53 -1.60
N THR A 23 0.45 -6.10 -2.16
CA THR A 23 0.21 -6.16 -3.61
C THR A 23 1.18 -5.29 -4.41
N SER A 24 1.55 -4.11 -3.89
CA SER A 24 2.57 -3.25 -4.51
C SER A 24 3.95 -3.92 -4.52
N MET A 25 4.34 -4.60 -3.43
CA MET A 25 5.57 -5.39 -3.38
C MET A 25 5.57 -6.53 -4.41
N LEU A 26 4.45 -7.24 -4.56
CA LEU A 26 4.30 -8.28 -5.56
C LEU A 26 4.42 -7.73 -6.99
N GLN A 27 3.81 -6.59 -7.28
CA GLN A 27 3.95 -5.93 -8.59
C GLN A 27 5.40 -5.61 -8.91
N ILE A 28 6.17 -5.07 -7.96
CA ILE A 28 7.60 -4.79 -8.14
C ILE A 28 8.38 -6.07 -8.39
N PHE A 29 8.10 -7.14 -7.63
CA PHE A 29 8.75 -8.43 -7.80
C PHE A 29 8.48 -9.04 -9.19
N PHE A 30 7.23 -9.03 -9.63
CA PHE A 30 6.86 -9.49 -10.96
C PHE A 30 7.54 -8.65 -12.05
N LEU A 31 7.45 -7.31 -11.96
CA LEU A 31 8.14 -6.39 -12.87
C LEU A 31 9.63 -6.69 -12.98
N TRP A 32 10.28 -7.03 -11.87
CA TRP A 32 11.70 -7.40 -11.86
C TRP A 32 11.96 -8.72 -12.59
N LYS A 33 11.07 -9.71 -12.43
CA LYS A 33 11.16 -11.03 -13.07
C LYS A 33 10.93 -10.96 -14.59
N ILE A 34 10.02 -10.12 -15.05
CA ILE A 34 9.71 -9.93 -16.49
C ILE A 34 10.42 -8.72 -17.11
N ARG A 35 11.37 -8.10 -16.40
CA ARG A 35 12.07 -6.89 -16.88
C ARG A 35 12.81 -7.08 -18.20
N ALA A 36 13.17 -8.32 -18.53
CA ALA A 36 13.91 -8.66 -19.74
C ALA A 36 13.01 -8.69 -20.98
N THR A 37 11.71 -8.88 -20.82
CA THR A 37 10.74 -9.00 -21.93
C THR A 37 9.93 -7.73 -22.16
N LEU A 38 9.88 -6.82 -21.19
CA LEU A 38 9.15 -5.56 -21.30
C LEU A 38 10.01 -4.40 -21.82
N PRO A 39 9.43 -3.46 -22.59
CA PRO A 39 10.13 -2.25 -23.01
C PRO A 39 10.54 -1.41 -21.78
N LYS A 40 11.79 -0.94 -21.76
CA LYS A 40 12.38 -0.19 -20.64
C LYS A 40 11.53 0.98 -20.16
N LEU A 41 10.89 1.69 -21.10
CA LEU A 41 10.05 2.86 -20.80
C LEU A 41 8.78 2.47 -20.03
N PHE A 42 8.20 1.30 -20.34
CA PHE A 42 7.02 0.78 -19.62
C PHE A 42 7.37 0.35 -18.20
N ILE A 43 8.51 -0.33 -18.01
CA ILE A 43 9.01 -0.69 -16.67
C ILE A 43 9.24 0.56 -15.83
N MET A 44 9.81 1.61 -16.43
CA MET A 44 10.10 2.86 -15.73
C MET A 44 8.81 3.53 -15.23
N ILE A 45 7.81 3.69 -16.11
CA ILE A 45 6.50 4.27 -15.75
C ILE A 45 5.81 3.44 -14.66
N MET A 46 5.72 2.12 -14.84
CA MET A 46 5.07 1.23 -13.87
C MET A 46 5.77 1.26 -12.52
N SER A 47 7.11 1.29 -12.51
CA SER A 47 7.87 1.41 -11.26
C SER A 47 7.61 2.73 -10.54
N MET A 48 7.47 3.83 -11.28
CA MET A 48 7.24 5.18 -10.74
C MET A 48 5.85 5.30 -10.13
N ILE A 49 4.82 4.76 -10.80
CA ILE A 49 3.46 4.69 -10.25
C ILE A 49 3.45 3.83 -8.98
N CYS A 50 4.13 2.69 -9.01
CA CYS A 50 4.18 1.78 -7.87
C CYS A 50 4.88 2.43 -6.65
N THR A 51 5.99 3.14 -6.83
CA THR A 51 6.65 3.87 -5.74
C THR A 51 5.78 4.98 -5.17
N ILE A 52 5.05 5.73 -6.00
CA ILE A 52 4.11 6.77 -5.53
C ILE A 52 3.02 6.15 -4.66
N ILE A 53 2.39 5.05 -5.11
CA ILE A 53 1.36 4.34 -4.35
C ILE A 53 1.92 3.80 -3.03
N LEU A 54 3.15 3.28 -3.04
CA LEU A 54 3.82 2.75 -1.85
C LEU A 54 4.08 3.85 -0.82
N ILE A 55 4.59 5.00 -1.25
CA ILE A 55 4.81 6.17 -0.38
C ILE A 55 3.49 6.65 0.21
N ALA A 56 2.44 6.81 -0.62
CA ALA A 56 1.12 7.22 -0.15
C ALA A 56 0.52 6.23 0.86
N SER A 57 0.71 4.93 0.64
CA SER A 57 0.25 3.88 1.56
C SER A 57 0.99 3.90 2.89
N ILE A 58 2.30 4.15 2.88
CA ILE A 58 3.10 4.33 4.10
C ILE A 58 2.62 5.58 4.87
N TYR A 59 2.38 6.69 4.19
CA TYR A 59 1.84 7.90 4.84
C TYR A 59 0.46 7.63 5.46
N ALA A 60 -0.44 6.94 4.76
CA ALA A 60 -1.74 6.55 5.28
C ALA A 60 -1.60 5.64 6.52
N PHE A 61 -0.66 4.69 6.48
CA PHE A 61 -0.38 3.79 7.61
C PHE A 61 0.10 4.57 8.85
N ILE A 62 1.07 5.48 8.67
CA ILE A 62 1.59 6.33 9.74
C ILE A 62 0.48 7.21 10.32
N TYR A 63 -0.36 7.78 9.47
CA TYR A 63 -1.48 8.61 9.88
C TYR A 63 -2.49 7.82 10.74
N ILE A 64 -2.82 6.59 10.34
CA ILE A 64 -3.72 5.72 11.10
C ILE A 64 -3.11 5.32 12.44
N LEU A 65 -1.81 5.02 12.51
CA LEU A 65 -1.16 4.70 13.78
C LEU A 65 -1.13 5.90 14.74
N LEU A 66 -0.80 7.10 14.24
CA LEU A 66 -0.68 8.30 15.08
C LEU A 66 -2.03 8.85 15.55
N PHE A 67 -3.01 8.96 14.64
CA PHE A 67 -4.31 9.55 14.96
C PHE A 67 -5.36 8.51 15.37
N GLY A 68 -5.24 7.27 14.89
CA GLY A 68 -6.17 6.18 15.18
C GLY A 68 -5.94 5.51 16.53
N TYR A 69 -4.74 5.57 17.12
CA TYR A 69 -4.47 5.05 18.47
C TYR A 69 -4.70 6.08 19.58
N ASN A 70 -4.62 7.38 19.25
CA ASN A 70 -4.74 8.48 20.20
C ASN A 70 -6.17 9.08 20.29
N SER A 71 -7.17 8.42 19.70
CA SER A 71 -8.61 8.77 19.76
C SER A 71 -9.45 7.56 20.11
#